data_AF-A0A942GC99-F1
#
_entry.id   AF-A0A942GC99-F1
#
_cell.length_a   1.000
_cell.length_b   1.000
_cell.length_c   1.000
_cell.angle_alpha   90.00
_cell.angle_beta   90.00
_cell.angle_gamma   90.00
#
_symmetry.space_group_name_H-M   'P 1'
#
loop_
_entity.id
_entity.type
_entity.pdbx_description
1 polymer ?
#
loop_
_entity_poly.entity_id
_entity_poly.type
_entity_poly.pdbx_seq_one_letter_code
_entity_poly.pdbx_strand_id
1 'polypeptide(L)'
;MATATPAASFPGPDALGRGVVVAAGAPTPHGFDGVRRFVVDDAVAAAPAALAAVLHHRWLGRRRFVLELAADNGVLRAPETTDLAPYELSPDFAFHRERLHFLTWANTYDLRDGHPIWWHGELAQRRAGAGPSTVADVTLQDGRDAWVDGGPRGPVAALGPAVLLHRESVGLGRATPLGDDAPAEPLAPDQLAAVIHGAGPARIIAPAGSGKTRVLTARLRHLLADRGIERDLLTAVAYNTRAAQEMRERTAGTGASIRTLHSLALWICNLDSRRDVIDERDQRTLLDRLITVARIPNQDPFQPYLEALTEVRLALRDPGEVEAVRGDVDGFAEVFPQYRDLLAERRVLDFDEQIYRALELLLTRPDIRRRAQQVGTHLLVDEFQDLTPAFLLLVRLVAGPSMQVFAVGDDDQTIYSYAGATPDYLVDFDRWFPGAAHHALEVNYRCPPEVVDAAVSLLGHNRHRVPKTIRAGLADEAAS
;
A
#
# COMPACT_ATOMS: atom_id res chain seq x y z
N MET A 1 24.71 -41.06 -10.33
CA MET A 1 23.61 -40.08 -10.47
C MET A 1 24.25 -38.80 -10.96
N ALA A 2 23.95 -38.38 -12.19
CA ALA A 2 24.55 -37.19 -12.77
C ALA A 2 24.12 -35.96 -11.95
N THR A 3 25.06 -35.35 -11.26
CA THR A 3 24.88 -34.05 -10.61
C THR A 3 24.64 -33.04 -11.72
N ALA A 4 23.38 -32.70 -11.99
CA ALA A 4 23.07 -31.63 -12.92
C ALA A 4 23.62 -30.32 -12.36
N THR A 5 24.35 -29.58 -13.19
CA THR A 5 24.90 -28.27 -12.87
C THR A 5 23.78 -27.36 -12.39
N PRO A 6 23.94 -26.62 -11.27
CA PRO A 6 22.98 -25.59 -10.86
C PRO A 6 22.70 -24.63 -12.02
N ALA A 7 21.54 -23.97 -12.02
CA ALA A 7 21.35 -22.80 -12.88
C ALA A 7 22.58 -21.89 -12.73
N ALA A 8 23.14 -21.39 -13.83
CA ALA A 8 24.35 -20.56 -13.78
C ALA A 8 24.19 -19.36 -12.83
N SER A 9 22.94 -18.94 -12.62
CA SER A 9 22.50 -17.88 -11.73
C SER A 9 22.31 -18.28 -10.26
N PHE A 10 22.62 -19.49 -9.80
CA PHE A 10 22.44 -19.89 -8.39
C PHE A 10 23.76 -19.80 -7.60
N PRO A 11 23.84 -19.07 -6.47
CA PRO A 11 22.76 -18.35 -5.76
C PRO A 11 22.51 -16.92 -6.27
N GLY A 12 23.22 -16.50 -7.33
CA GLY A 12 23.13 -15.17 -7.92
C GLY A 12 23.85 -14.12 -7.08
N PRO A 13 23.84 -12.85 -7.52
CA PRO A 13 24.50 -11.76 -6.80
C PRO A 13 23.99 -11.60 -5.37
N ASP A 14 24.90 -11.36 -4.42
CA ASP A 14 24.57 -11.13 -3.01
C ASP A 14 23.66 -9.92 -2.81
N ALA A 15 23.84 -8.89 -3.64
CA ALA A 15 23.02 -7.68 -3.63
C ALA A 15 21.52 -7.94 -3.86
N LEU A 16 21.14 -9.05 -4.50
CA LEU A 16 19.73 -9.41 -4.70
C LEU A 16 19.09 -10.03 -3.46
N GLY A 17 19.88 -10.49 -2.48
CA GLY A 17 19.35 -11.00 -1.22
C GLY A 17 18.48 -12.25 -1.33
N ARG A 18 18.63 -13.04 -2.40
CA ARG A 18 17.81 -14.23 -2.69
C ARG A 18 17.94 -15.30 -1.61
N GLY A 19 16.81 -15.77 -1.10
CA GLY A 19 16.74 -16.95 -0.24
C GLY A 19 16.62 -18.25 -1.05
N VAL A 20 16.43 -19.36 -0.35
CA VAL A 20 16.15 -20.67 -0.95
C VAL A 20 15.13 -21.43 -0.14
N VAL A 21 14.16 -22.03 -0.82
CA VAL A 21 13.18 -22.94 -0.24
C VAL A 21 13.68 -24.37 -0.43
N VAL A 22 13.72 -25.16 0.64
CA VAL A 22 14.17 -26.56 0.63
C VAL A 22 13.09 -27.47 1.20
N ALA A 23 13.16 -28.76 0.86
CA ALA A 23 12.24 -29.76 1.40
C ALA A 23 12.52 -29.98 2.90
N ALA A 24 11.50 -30.49 3.62
CA ALA A 24 11.63 -30.87 5.02
C ALA A 24 12.85 -31.80 5.25
N GLY A 25 13.67 -31.48 6.25
CA GLY A 25 14.88 -32.23 6.59
C GLY A 25 16.05 -32.11 5.60
N ALA A 26 15.92 -31.37 4.49
CA ALA A 26 17.02 -31.19 3.54
C ALA A 26 18.18 -30.38 4.14
N PRO A 27 19.45 -30.72 3.84
CA PRO A 27 20.60 -29.98 4.35
C PRO A 27 20.63 -28.54 3.84
N THR A 28 21.42 -27.68 4.49
CA THR A 28 21.67 -26.32 3.99
C THR A 28 22.39 -26.40 2.63
N PRO A 29 21.86 -25.74 1.59
CA PRO A 29 22.48 -25.75 0.27
C PRO A 29 23.82 -25.02 0.26
N HIS A 30 24.73 -25.44 -0.62
CA HIS A 30 25.98 -24.73 -0.88
C HIS A 30 25.72 -23.26 -1.25
N GLY A 31 26.51 -22.33 -0.69
CA GLY A 31 26.32 -20.89 -0.87
C GLY A 31 25.32 -20.26 0.11
N PHE A 32 24.72 -21.06 0.99
CA PHE A 32 23.84 -20.61 2.08
C PHE A 32 24.41 -20.98 3.47
N ASP A 33 25.69 -21.31 3.57
CA ASP A 33 26.35 -21.61 4.83
C ASP A 33 26.30 -20.41 5.79
N GLY A 34 25.95 -20.66 7.06
CA GLY A 34 25.78 -19.60 8.07
C GLY A 34 24.54 -18.72 7.89
N VAL A 35 23.76 -18.91 6.83
CA VAL A 35 22.50 -18.20 6.62
C VAL A 35 21.41 -18.74 7.55
N ARG A 36 20.59 -17.83 8.10
CA ARG A 36 19.50 -18.21 9.03
C ARG A 36 18.47 -19.11 8.34
N ARG A 37 18.13 -20.23 8.99
CA ARG A 37 17.09 -21.17 8.58
C ARG A 37 15.79 -20.89 9.32
N PHE A 38 14.68 -20.97 8.61
CA PHE A 38 13.32 -20.91 9.14
C PHE A 38 12.53 -22.13 8.67
N VAL A 39 11.58 -22.59 9.47
CA VAL A 39 10.72 -23.72 9.13
C VAL A 39 9.29 -23.20 8.98
N VAL A 40 8.61 -23.63 7.92
CA VAL A 40 7.17 -23.44 7.73
C VAL A 40 6.54 -24.82 7.84
N ASP A 41 6.10 -25.16 9.04
CA ASP A 41 5.31 -26.36 9.35
C ASP A 41 3.82 -26.02 9.42
N ASP A 42 2.97 -27.02 9.70
CA ASP A 42 1.52 -26.84 9.77
C ASP A 42 1.11 -25.84 10.87
N ALA A 43 1.87 -25.75 11.97
CA ALA A 43 1.60 -24.78 13.04
C ALA A 43 1.86 -23.34 12.58
N VAL A 44 2.96 -23.12 11.85
CA VAL A 44 3.26 -21.82 11.22
C VAL A 44 2.25 -21.50 10.13
N ALA A 45 1.83 -22.48 9.32
CA ALA A 45 0.81 -22.27 8.29
C ALA A 45 -0.55 -21.86 8.89
N ALA A 46 -0.90 -22.37 10.07
CA ALA A 46 -2.10 -22.00 10.81
C ALA A 46 -2.00 -20.64 11.52
N ALA A 47 -0.80 -20.22 11.96
CA ALA A 47 -0.55 -18.95 12.63
C ALA A 47 0.66 -18.18 12.04
N PRO A 48 0.56 -17.69 10.79
CA PRO A 48 1.72 -17.22 10.02
C PRO A 48 2.25 -15.83 10.39
N ALA A 49 1.53 -15.07 11.22
CA ALA A 49 1.79 -13.65 11.45
C ALA A 49 3.23 -13.35 11.90
N ALA A 50 3.74 -14.08 12.90
CA ALA A 50 5.07 -13.86 13.45
C ALA A 50 6.20 -14.13 12.44
N LEU A 51 6.14 -15.26 11.74
CA LEU A 51 7.15 -15.59 10.74
C LEU A 51 7.05 -14.66 9.52
N ALA A 52 5.83 -14.33 9.08
CA ALA A 52 5.63 -13.38 7.98
C ALA A 52 6.25 -12.02 8.30
N ALA A 53 6.13 -11.52 9.53
CA ALA A 53 6.78 -10.27 9.95
C ALA A 53 8.32 -10.37 9.85
N VAL A 54 8.91 -11.47 10.34
CA VAL A 54 10.37 -11.70 10.27
C VAL A 54 10.84 -11.78 8.82
N LEU A 55 10.16 -12.55 7.97
CA LEU A 55 10.52 -12.70 6.57
C LEU A 55 10.33 -11.39 5.79
N HIS A 56 9.33 -10.57 6.14
CA HIS A 56 9.13 -9.27 5.53
C HIS A 56 10.30 -8.32 5.82
N HIS A 57 10.75 -8.23 7.08
CA HIS A 57 11.93 -7.44 7.42
C HIS A 57 13.18 -7.95 6.69
N ARG A 58 13.34 -9.26 6.54
CA ARG A 58 14.46 -9.83 5.76
C ARG A 58 14.36 -9.49 4.28
N TRP A 59 13.16 -9.56 3.70
CA TRP A 59 12.91 -9.19 2.31
C TRP A 59 13.21 -7.71 2.07
N LEU A 60 12.70 -6.81 2.92
CA LEU A 60 13.03 -5.38 2.88
C LEU A 60 14.53 -5.11 2.95
N GLY A 61 15.23 -5.77 3.87
CA GLY A 61 16.67 -5.62 4.06
C GLY A 61 17.55 -6.47 3.12
N ARG A 62 16.97 -7.14 2.12
CA ARG A 62 17.67 -8.06 1.19
C ARG A 62 18.55 -9.09 1.91
N ARG A 63 18.10 -9.60 3.06
CA ARG A 63 18.83 -10.57 3.89
C ARG A 63 18.43 -11.99 3.53
N ARG A 64 19.33 -12.72 2.85
CA ARG A 64 19.15 -14.14 2.48
C ARG A 64 18.70 -15.00 3.66
N PHE A 65 17.92 -16.04 3.38
CA PHE A 65 17.49 -17.04 4.34
C PHE A 65 17.32 -18.41 3.65
N VAL A 66 17.37 -19.47 4.44
CA VAL A 66 16.90 -20.81 4.04
C VAL A 66 15.52 -21.01 4.64
N LEU A 67 14.56 -21.40 3.83
CA LEU A 67 13.20 -21.72 4.27
C LEU A 67 12.94 -23.20 4.04
N GLU A 68 12.78 -23.93 5.11
CA GLU A 68 12.33 -25.31 5.07
C GLU A 68 10.80 -25.34 4.99
N LEU A 69 10.27 -25.80 3.86
CA LEU A 69 8.84 -25.91 3.66
C LEU A 69 8.39 -27.33 4.01
N ALA A 70 7.90 -27.50 5.23
CA ALA A 70 7.39 -28.76 5.76
C ALA A 70 5.85 -28.88 5.65
N ALA A 71 5.15 -27.75 5.66
CA ALA A 71 3.72 -27.67 5.41
C ALA A 71 3.38 -27.91 3.93
N ASP A 72 2.14 -28.32 3.66
CA ASP A 72 1.62 -28.37 2.30
C ASP A 72 1.58 -26.96 1.67
N ASN A 73 2.34 -26.77 0.57
CA ASN A 73 2.34 -25.52 -0.19
C ASN A 73 0.95 -25.18 -0.77
N GLY A 74 0.09 -26.18 -1.00
CA GLY A 74 -1.30 -25.98 -1.41
C GLY A 74 -2.09 -25.15 -0.41
N VAL A 75 -1.87 -25.37 0.90
CA VAL A 75 -2.50 -24.60 1.98
C VAL A 75 -2.04 -23.15 1.97
N LEU A 76 -0.73 -22.91 1.84
CA LEU A 76 -0.17 -21.55 1.77
C LEU A 76 -0.66 -20.79 0.53
N ARG A 77 -0.78 -21.50 -0.60
CA ARG A 77 -1.21 -20.93 -1.88
C ARG A 77 -2.71 -20.63 -1.92
N ALA A 78 -3.52 -21.32 -1.11
CA ALA A 78 -4.97 -21.15 -1.09
C ALA A 78 -5.33 -19.72 -0.62
N PRO A 79 -6.07 -18.94 -1.45
CA PRO A 79 -6.47 -17.59 -1.09
C PRO A 79 -7.24 -17.54 0.22
N GLU A 80 -7.05 -16.46 0.97
CA GLU A 80 -7.79 -16.17 2.18
C GLU A 80 -9.03 -15.33 1.87
N THR A 81 -10.11 -15.61 2.59
CA THR A 81 -11.34 -14.81 2.60
C THR A 81 -11.86 -14.73 4.03
N THR A 82 -12.61 -13.68 4.30
CA THR A 82 -13.39 -13.55 5.54
C THR A 82 -14.73 -12.92 5.22
N ASP A 83 -15.78 -13.44 5.85
CA ASP A 83 -17.15 -12.91 5.75
C ASP A 83 -17.48 -11.97 6.93
N LEU A 84 -16.50 -11.71 7.82
CA LEU A 84 -16.63 -10.70 8.87
C LEU A 84 -16.94 -9.34 8.25
N ALA A 85 -17.86 -8.60 8.87
CA ALA A 85 -18.16 -7.24 8.49
C ALA A 85 -16.93 -6.34 8.73
N PRO A 86 -16.68 -5.32 7.89
CA PRO A 86 -15.56 -4.41 8.09
C PRO A 86 -15.49 -3.78 9.49
N TYR A 87 -16.60 -3.50 10.16
CA TYR A 87 -16.60 -2.95 11.53
C TYR A 87 -16.15 -3.97 12.60
N GLU A 88 -16.10 -5.26 12.29
CA GLU A 88 -15.57 -6.29 13.18
C GLU A 88 -14.03 -6.42 13.07
N LEU A 89 -13.43 -5.70 12.12
CA LEU A 89 -11.99 -5.76 11.84
C LEU A 89 -11.27 -4.53 12.37
N SER A 90 -10.12 -4.77 12.99
CA SER A 90 -9.17 -3.71 13.28
C SER A 90 -8.52 -3.20 11.97
N PRO A 91 -8.17 -1.90 11.87
CA PRO A 91 -7.40 -1.38 10.75
C PRO A 91 -6.05 -2.08 10.52
N ASP A 92 -5.55 -2.85 11.50
CA ASP A 92 -4.35 -3.67 11.37
C ASP A 92 -4.56 -5.09 10.83
N PHE A 93 -5.78 -5.44 10.42
CA PHE A 93 -6.08 -6.70 9.76
C PHE A 93 -5.17 -6.98 8.55
N ALA A 94 -4.81 -8.24 8.34
CA ALA A 94 -4.06 -8.71 7.18
C ALA A 94 -4.31 -10.19 6.90
N PHE A 95 -4.26 -10.55 5.62
CA PHE A 95 -4.21 -11.94 5.16
C PHE A 95 -2.80 -12.50 5.34
N HIS A 96 -2.50 -12.96 6.56
CA HIS A 96 -1.15 -13.34 6.97
C HIS A 96 -0.64 -14.59 6.24
N ARG A 97 -1.50 -15.54 5.83
CA ARG A 97 -1.09 -16.71 5.06
C ARG A 97 -0.74 -16.32 3.63
N GLU A 98 -1.52 -15.45 3.01
CA GLU A 98 -1.18 -14.87 1.70
C GLU A 98 0.14 -14.10 1.75
N ARG A 99 0.37 -13.33 2.83
CA ARG A 99 1.63 -12.62 3.04
C ARG A 99 2.80 -13.58 3.25
N LEU A 100 2.63 -14.66 4.01
CA LEU A 100 3.65 -15.70 4.16
C LEU A 100 3.95 -16.39 2.83
N HIS A 101 2.93 -16.75 2.06
CA HIS A 101 3.11 -17.34 0.73
C HIS A 101 3.83 -16.39 -0.22
N PHE A 102 3.47 -15.11 -0.21
CA PHE A 102 4.20 -14.07 -0.94
C PHE A 102 5.68 -14.07 -0.53
N LEU A 103 6.02 -13.96 0.75
CA LEU A 103 7.40 -13.89 1.23
C LEU A 103 8.19 -15.19 1.03
N THR A 104 7.48 -16.31 0.97
CA THR A 104 8.06 -17.63 0.68
C THR A 104 8.61 -17.69 -0.73
N TRP A 105 7.97 -17.02 -1.71
CA TRP A 105 8.28 -17.15 -3.14
C TRP A 105 8.72 -15.84 -3.82
N ALA A 106 8.58 -14.69 -3.15
CA ALA A 106 8.89 -13.39 -3.73
C ALA A 106 10.34 -13.31 -4.17
N ASN A 107 11.27 -13.74 -3.31
CA ASN A 107 12.71 -13.59 -3.53
C ASN A 107 13.50 -14.86 -3.15
N THR A 108 13.04 -16.03 -3.55
CA THR A 108 13.66 -17.32 -3.21
C THR A 108 13.73 -18.27 -4.39
N TYR A 109 14.78 -19.09 -4.44
CA TYR A 109 14.83 -20.25 -5.34
C TYR A 109 14.00 -21.39 -4.76
N ASP A 110 13.36 -22.18 -5.61
CA ASP A 110 12.79 -23.47 -5.21
C ASP A 110 13.85 -24.56 -5.41
N LEU A 111 14.30 -25.21 -4.34
CA LEU A 111 15.28 -26.29 -4.35
C LEU A 111 14.71 -27.58 -3.73
N ARG A 112 13.38 -27.69 -3.60
CA ARG A 112 12.74 -28.85 -2.94
C ARG A 112 13.02 -30.16 -3.69
N ASP A 113 13.14 -30.11 -5.01
CA ASP A 113 13.39 -31.28 -5.86
C ASP A 113 14.89 -31.47 -6.21
N GLY A 114 15.80 -30.78 -5.52
CA GLY A 114 17.25 -30.90 -5.71
C GLY A 114 17.84 -30.11 -6.88
N HIS A 115 17.01 -29.52 -7.75
CA HIS A 115 17.43 -28.59 -8.79
C HIS A 115 16.89 -27.17 -8.50
N PRO A 116 17.75 -26.14 -8.43
CA PRO A 116 17.30 -24.79 -8.09
C PRO A 116 16.51 -24.18 -9.25
N ILE A 117 15.27 -23.78 -8.98
CA ILE A 117 14.39 -23.10 -9.93
C ILE A 117 14.23 -21.64 -9.49
N TRP A 118 14.59 -20.70 -10.37
CA TRP A 118 14.23 -19.30 -10.21
C TRP A 118 12.95 -19.00 -11.00
N TRP A 119 11.79 -19.09 -10.32
CA TRP A 119 10.48 -19.00 -10.97
C TRP A 119 10.26 -17.70 -11.75
N HIS A 120 10.89 -16.58 -11.33
CA HIS A 120 10.76 -15.31 -12.05
C HIS A 120 11.54 -15.31 -13.38
N GLY A 121 12.65 -16.03 -13.46
CA GLY A 121 13.39 -16.24 -14.71
C GLY A 121 12.59 -17.11 -15.70
N GLU A 122 12.05 -18.23 -15.22
CA GLU A 122 11.13 -19.08 -15.99
C GLU A 122 9.92 -18.30 -16.51
N LEU A 123 9.34 -17.45 -15.67
CA LEU A 123 8.19 -16.62 -16.05
C LEU A 123 8.57 -15.58 -17.10
N ALA A 124 9.74 -14.95 -16.98
CA ALA A 124 10.24 -13.98 -17.96
C ALA A 124 10.43 -14.63 -19.35
N GLN A 125 10.95 -15.86 -19.41
CA GLN A 125 11.08 -16.59 -20.67
C GLN A 125 9.71 -16.93 -21.28
N ARG A 126 8.77 -17.38 -20.45
CA ARG A 126 7.43 -17.83 -20.90
C ARG A 126 6.49 -16.69 -21.28
N ARG A 127 6.59 -15.54 -20.61
CA ARG A 127 5.59 -14.44 -20.72
C ARG A 127 6.14 -13.11 -21.19
N ALA A 128 7.44 -12.85 -21.03
CA ALA A 128 8.05 -11.56 -21.35
C ALA A 128 9.02 -11.63 -22.54
N GLY A 129 9.04 -12.76 -23.26
CA GLY A 129 9.81 -12.94 -24.50
C GLY A 129 11.33 -12.97 -24.30
N ALA A 130 11.80 -13.24 -23.07
CA ALA A 130 13.21 -13.36 -22.76
C ALA A 130 13.76 -14.76 -23.13
N GLY A 131 15.06 -14.84 -23.43
CA GLY A 131 15.78 -16.07 -23.69
C GLY A 131 16.55 -16.60 -22.46
N PRO A 132 17.13 -17.80 -22.54
CA PRO A 132 18.01 -18.33 -21.51
C PRO A 132 19.35 -17.56 -21.48
N SER A 133 19.91 -17.33 -20.29
CA SER A 133 21.23 -16.73 -20.08
C SER A 133 22.20 -17.71 -19.41
N THR A 134 23.49 -17.57 -19.70
CA THR A 134 24.58 -18.33 -19.05
C THR A 134 25.31 -17.54 -17.97
N VAL A 135 25.01 -16.24 -17.82
CA VAL A 135 25.68 -15.34 -16.85
C VAL A 135 24.71 -14.61 -15.93
N ALA A 136 23.42 -14.54 -16.28
CA ALA A 136 22.33 -13.98 -15.48
C ALA A 136 21.11 -14.92 -15.47
N ASP A 137 19.92 -14.42 -15.15
CA ASP A 137 18.70 -15.25 -15.16
C ASP A 137 18.13 -15.44 -16.57
N VAL A 138 18.13 -14.36 -17.36
CA VAL A 138 17.56 -14.34 -18.72
C VAL A 138 18.34 -13.37 -19.61
N THR A 139 18.18 -13.52 -20.92
CA THR A 139 18.69 -12.59 -21.93
C THR A 139 17.52 -11.88 -22.60
N LEU A 140 17.57 -10.56 -22.70
CA LEU A 140 16.54 -9.74 -23.35
C LEU A 140 16.59 -9.88 -24.88
N GLN A 141 15.52 -9.44 -25.55
CA GLN A 141 15.44 -9.48 -27.02
C GLN A 141 16.52 -8.62 -27.72
N ASP A 142 17.04 -7.61 -27.04
CA ASP A 142 18.14 -6.77 -27.52
C ASP A 142 19.54 -7.35 -27.21
N GLY A 143 19.60 -8.58 -26.67
CA GLY A 143 20.84 -9.31 -26.39
C GLY A 143 21.48 -9.00 -25.03
N ARG A 144 20.93 -8.08 -24.24
CA ARG A 144 21.46 -7.80 -22.89
C ARG A 144 21.06 -8.88 -21.91
N ASP A 145 21.99 -9.33 -21.07
CA ASP A 145 21.68 -10.19 -19.94
C ASP A 145 21.00 -9.43 -18.81
N ALA A 146 20.08 -10.10 -18.11
CA ALA A 146 19.28 -9.50 -17.06
C ALA A 146 19.08 -10.41 -15.85
N TRP A 147 19.15 -9.79 -14.67
CA TRP A 147 18.68 -10.37 -13.41
C TRP A 147 17.21 -10.03 -13.22
N VAL A 148 16.39 -11.01 -12.83
CA VAL A 148 14.98 -10.77 -12.46
C VAL A 148 14.90 -10.69 -10.95
N ASP A 149 14.73 -9.48 -10.41
CA ASP A 149 14.66 -9.24 -8.97
C ASP A 149 13.30 -9.63 -8.39
N GLY A 150 13.37 -10.37 -7.28
CA GLY A 150 12.23 -10.76 -6.46
C GLY A 150 12.08 -9.93 -5.17
N GLY A 151 13.07 -9.08 -4.88
CA GLY A 151 13.13 -8.21 -3.72
C GLY A 151 12.11 -7.06 -3.75
N PRO A 152 12.23 -6.12 -2.80
CA PRO A 152 11.51 -4.86 -2.83
C PRO A 152 11.91 -4.04 -4.07
N ARG A 153 10.92 -3.55 -4.82
CA ARG A 153 11.18 -2.83 -6.07
C ARG A 153 11.91 -1.51 -5.80
N GLY A 154 13.15 -1.44 -6.25
CA GLY A 154 13.99 -0.25 -6.17
C GLY A 154 15.37 -0.53 -6.76
N PRO A 155 16.26 0.47 -6.79
CA PRO A 155 17.61 0.29 -7.30
C PRO A 155 18.39 -0.75 -6.51
N VAL A 156 19.22 -1.50 -7.22
CA VAL A 156 20.16 -2.47 -6.64
C VAL A 156 21.54 -2.20 -7.21
N ALA A 157 22.46 -1.80 -6.33
CA ALA A 157 23.86 -1.60 -6.70
C ALA A 157 24.58 -2.95 -6.94
N ALA A 158 25.71 -2.91 -7.64
CA ALA A 158 26.66 -4.01 -7.77
C ALA A 158 26.13 -5.29 -8.47
N LEU A 159 25.45 -5.13 -9.61
CA LEU A 159 24.96 -6.25 -10.45
C LEU A 159 25.85 -6.57 -11.67
N GLY A 160 26.99 -5.89 -11.82
CA GLY A 160 27.86 -6.01 -12.99
C GLY A 160 27.21 -5.39 -14.24
N PRO A 161 27.47 -5.93 -15.45
CA PRO A 161 26.97 -5.38 -16.70
C PRO A 161 25.52 -5.77 -17.02
N ALA A 162 24.95 -6.74 -16.29
CA ALA A 162 23.59 -7.18 -16.51
C ALA A 162 22.57 -6.14 -16.01
N VAL A 163 21.48 -5.98 -16.75
CA VAL A 163 20.40 -5.07 -16.35
C VAL A 163 19.50 -5.72 -15.31
N LEU A 164 18.66 -4.92 -14.66
CA LEU A 164 17.71 -5.41 -13.66
C LEU A 164 16.29 -5.38 -14.22
N LEU A 165 15.63 -6.53 -14.28
CA LEU A 165 14.18 -6.64 -14.40
C LEU A 165 13.57 -6.80 -13.01
N HIS A 166 12.29 -6.45 -12.86
CA HIS A 166 11.54 -6.73 -11.65
C HIS A 166 10.44 -7.79 -11.87
N ARG A 167 10.20 -8.65 -10.88
CA ARG A 167 9.15 -9.68 -10.92
C ARG A 167 7.76 -9.15 -11.29
N GLU A 168 7.46 -7.90 -10.94
CA GLU A 168 6.16 -7.28 -11.22
C GLU A 168 6.01 -6.93 -12.70
N SER A 169 7.05 -6.39 -13.33
CA SER A 169 7.11 -6.18 -14.79
C SER A 169 6.95 -7.50 -15.54
N VAL A 170 7.67 -8.53 -15.10
CA VAL A 170 7.58 -9.89 -15.66
C VAL A 170 6.16 -10.47 -15.47
N GLY A 171 5.54 -10.22 -14.32
CA GLY A 171 4.15 -10.61 -14.04
C GLY A 171 3.14 -9.99 -14.99
N LEU A 172 3.40 -8.76 -15.48
CA LEU A 172 2.64 -8.07 -16.53
C LEU A 172 2.98 -8.57 -17.95
N GLY A 173 3.89 -9.53 -18.09
CA GLY A 173 4.39 -10.00 -19.39
C GLY A 173 5.35 -9.01 -20.06
N ARG A 174 6.01 -8.15 -19.28
CA ARG A 174 6.96 -7.14 -19.77
C ARG A 174 8.37 -7.43 -19.27
N ALA A 175 9.37 -7.18 -20.10
CA ALA A 175 10.78 -7.25 -19.75
C ALA A 175 11.40 -5.85 -19.71
N THR A 176 10.74 -4.92 -19.00
CA THR A 176 11.20 -3.53 -18.86
C THR A 176 12.36 -3.46 -17.87
N PRO A 177 13.56 -3.02 -18.28
CA PRO A 177 14.65 -2.76 -17.34
C PRO A 177 14.30 -1.64 -16.37
N LEU A 178 14.63 -1.84 -15.10
CA LEU A 178 14.49 -0.82 -14.06
C LEU A 178 15.59 0.23 -14.23
N GLY A 179 15.19 1.50 -14.22
CA GLY A 179 16.10 2.65 -14.22
C GLY A 179 16.56 3.07 -12.82
N ASP A 180 17.62 3.87 -12.77
CA ASP A 180 18.14 4.54 -11.57
C ASP A 180 18.58 5.97 -11.86
N ASP A 181 17.92 6.61 -12.83
CA ASP A 181 18.23 7.99 -13.20
C ASP A 181 17.83 8.94 -12.05
N ALA A 182 18.61 10.01 -11.87
CA ALA A 182 18.29 11.02 -10.88
C ALA A 182 17.04 11.84 -11.30
N PRO A 183 16.24 12.34 -10.34
CA PRO A 183 15.15 13.27 -10.66
C PRO A 183 15.64 14.46 -11.48
N ALA A 184 14.96 14.75 -12.58
CA ALA A 184 15.34 15.85 -13.47
C ALA A 184 15.06 17.25 -12.88
N GLU A 185 14.13 17.36 -11.94
CA GLU A 185 13.79 18.63 -11.29
C GLU A 185 14.72 18.93 -10.10
N PRO A 186 15.17 20.19 -9.93
CA PRO A 186 15.96 20.58 -8.77
C PRO A 186 15.10 20.51 -7.51
N LEU A 187 15.58 19.82 -6.49
CA LEU A 187 14.89 19.62 -5.22
C LEU A 187 15.80 19.99 -4.06
N ALA A 188 15.23 20.60 -3.03
CA ALA A 188 15.93 20.81 -1.78
C ALA A 188 16.41 19.45 -1.21
N PRO A 189 17.51 19.40 -0.44
CA PRO A 189 18.11 18.14 0.00
C PRO A 189 17.14 17.20 0.74
N ASP A 190 16.26 17.75 1.58
CA ASP A 190 15.24 16.99 2.31
C ASP A 190 14.14 16.43 1.39
N GLN A 191 13.66 17.24 0.44
CA GLN A 191 12.72 16.84 -0.61
C GLN A 191 13.33 15.77 -1.53
N LEU A 192 14.58 15.97 -1.97
CA LEU A 192 15.30 15.02 -2.81
C LEU A 192 15.44 13.67 -2.10
N ALA A 193 15.86 13.68 -0.83
CA ALA A 193 16.00 12.46 -0.02
C ALA A 193 14.69 11.67 0.07
N ALA A 194 13.54 12.35 0.22
CA ALA A 194 12.23 11.71 0.17
C ALA A 194 11.90 11.17 -1.23
N VAL A 195 12.12 11.97 -2.29
CA VAL A 195 11.78 11.61 -3.67
C VAL A 195 12.58 10.42 -4.18
N ILE A 196 13.85 10.29 -3.79
CA ILE A 196 14.72 9.19 -4.23
C ILE A 196 14.63 7.93 -3.34
N HIS A 197 13.73 7.90 -2.35
CA HIS A 197 13.55 6.73 -1.46
C HIS A 197 13.54 5.42 -2.25
N GLY A 198 14.40 4.46 -1.87
CA GLY A 198 14.71 3.31 -2.70
C GLY A 198 13.52 2.36 -2.88
N ALA A 199 13.15 1.66 -1.81
CA ALA A 199 12.09 0.65 -1.82
C ALA A 199 11.44 0.49 -0.45
N GLY A 200 10.27 -0.15 -0.41
CA GLY A 200 9.52 -0.37 0.82
C GLY A 200 8.74 0.86 1.29
N PRO A 201 8.05 0.78 2.43
CA PRO A 201 7.23 1.86 2.94
C PRO A 201 8.07 3.08 3.37
N ALA A 202 7.49 4.28 3.25
CA ALA A 202 8.09 5.52 3.71
C ALA A 202 7.03 6.47 4.30
N ARG A 203 7.36 7.08 5.43
CA ARG A 203 6.63 8.19 6.04
C ARG A 203 7.38 9.49 5.78
N ILE A 204 6.68 10.46 5.21
CA ILE A 204 7.18 11.80 4.95
C ILE A 204 6.39 12.76 5.83
N ILE A 205 7.05 13.30 6.85
CA ILE A 205 6.50 14.37 7.69
C ILE A 205 6.74 15.69 6.96
N ALA A 206 5.67 16.34 6.54
CA ALA A 206 5.70 17.50 5.68
C ALA A 206 4.90 18.66 6.30
N PRO A 207 5.54 19.50 7.15
CA PRO A 207 4.90 20.66 7.75
C PRO A 207 4.22 21.57 6.73
N ALA A 208 3.26 22.37 7.18
CA ALA A 208 2.60 23.37 6.32
C ALA A 208 3.65 24.20 5.56
N GLY A 209 3.46 24.34 4.24
CA GLY A 209 4.36 25.12 3.39
C GLY A 209 5.70 24.46 3.01
N SER A 210 5.95 23.20 3.38
CA SER A 210 7.21 22.49 3.09
C SER A 210 7.35 21.88 1.69
N GLY A 211 6.32 22.00 0.86
CA GLY A 211 6.31 21.44 -0.49
C GLY A 211 5.75 20.01 -0.57
N LYS A 212 4.80 19.63 0.29
CA LYS A 212 4.13 18.33 0.27
C LYS A 212 3.71 17.84 -1.13
N THR A 213 2.91 18.67 -1.82
CA THR A 213 2.45 18.39 -3.19
C THR A 213 3.61 18.30 -4.17
N ARG A 214 4.66 19.13 -3.99
CA ARG A 214 5.88 19.08 -4.81
C ARG A 214 6.54 17.70 -4.67
N VAL A 215 6.83 17.26 -3.45
CA VAL A 215 7.44 15.94 -3.18
C VAL A 215 6.59 14.78 -3.74
N LEU A 216 5.27 14.81 -3.58
CA LEU A 216 4.39 13.78 -4.13
C LEU A 216 4.45 13.74 -5.67
N THR A 217 4.35 14.89 -6.33
CA THR A 217 4.39 14.96 -7.80
C THR A 217 5.78 14.62 -8.35
N ALA A 218 6.84 15.03 -7.65
CA ALA A 218 8.23 14.69 -7.93
C ALA A 218 8.45 13.17 -7.86
N ARG A 219 8.00 12.55 -6.75
CA ARG A 219 8.08 11.10 -6.53
C ARG A 219 7.33 10.33 -7.61
N LEU A 220 6.13 10.78 -7.96
CA LEU A 220 5.32 10.18 -9.02
C LEU A 220 6.05 10.22 -10.37
N ARG A 221 6.64 11.37 -10.74
CA ARG A 221 7.44 11.48 -11.97
C ARG A 221 8.67 10.58 -11.91
N HIS A 222 9.38 10.59 -10.78
CA HIS A 222 10.58 9.79 -10.60
C HIS A 222 10.31 8.30 -10.79
N LEU A 223 9.24 7.78 -10.19
CA LEU A 223 8.84 6.38 -10.35
C LEU A 223 8.46 6.05 -11.80
N LEU A 224 7.77 6.93 -12.51
CA LEU A 224 7.30 6.64 -13.87
C LEU A 224 8.36 6.85 -14.94
N ALA A 225 9.09 7.96 -14.90
CA ALA A 225 10.01 8.38 -15.95
C ALA A 225 11.42 7.84 -15.70
N ASP A 226 11.95 8.06 -14.50
CA ASP A 226 13.38 7.81 -14.20
C ASP A 226 13.61 6.34 -13.79
N ARG A 227 12.63 5.74 -13.09
CA ARG A 227 12.67 4.34 -12.66
C ARG A 227 12.02 3.38 -13.66
N GLY A 228 11.21 3.89 -14.58
CA GLY A 228 10.47 3.08 -15.55
C GLY A 228 9.40 2.18 -14.93
N ILE A 229 8.81 2.56 -13.79
CA ILE A 229 7.71 1.81 -13.19
C ILE A 229 6.46 1.89 -14.07
N GLU A 230 5.84 0.75 -14.32
CA GLU A 230 4.61 0.66 -15.07
C GLU A 230 3.47 1.34 -14.33
N ARG A 231 2.70 2.15 -15.04
CA ARG A 231 1.52 2.87 -14.51
C ARG A 231 0.47 1.91 -13.93
N ASP A 232 0.44 0.68 -14.44
CA ASP A 232 -0.41 -0.42 -13.97
C ASP A 232 -0.08 -0.87 -12.53
N LEU A 233 1.02 -0.38 -11.94
CA LEU A 233 1.54 -0.74 -10.63
C LEU A 233 1.62 0.43 -9.64
N LEU A 234 1.22 1.63 -10.06
CA LEU A 234 1.42 2.86 -9.30
C LEU A 234 0.14 3.69 -9.27
N THR A 235 -0.35 3.97 -8.06
CA THR A 235 -1.48 4.87 -7.83
C THR A 235 -1.10 5.94 -6.81
N ALA A 236 -1.41 7.19 -7.13
CA ALA A 236 -1.40 8.29 -6.17
C ALA A 236 -2.83 8.59 -5.70
N VAL A 237 -2.98 8.70 -4.39
CA VAL A 237 -4.23 8.94 -3.68
C VAL A 237 -4.18 10.33 -3.08
N ALA A 238 -5.01 11.21 -3.62
CA ALA A 238 -5.21 12.56 -3.11
C ALA A 238 -6.39 12.60 -2.15
N TYR A 239 -6.35 13.51 -1.18
CA TYR A 239 -7.42 13.64 -0.18
C TYR A 239 -8.77 14.06 -0.79
N ASN A 240 -8.76 14.99 -1.74
CA ASN A 240 -9.96 15.50 -2.37
C ASN A 240 -9.79 15.69 -3.89
N THR A 241 -10.91 15.95 -4.58
CA THR A 241 -10.95 16.10 -6.04
C THR A 241 -10.08 17.26 -6.53
N ARG A 242 -9.98 18.36 -5.77
CA ARG A 242 -9.15 19.52 -6.11
C ARG A 242 -7.67 19.16 -6.07
N ALA A 243 -7.21 18.50 -5.00
CA ALA A 243 -5.83 18.03 -4.87
C ALA A 243 -5.49 17.00 -5.96
N ALA A 244 -6.42 16.09 -6.26
CA ALA A 244 -6.25 15.14 -7.37
C ALA A 244 -6.06 15.86 -8.71
N GLN A 245 -6.85 16.90 -8.97
CA GLN A 245 -6.75 17.69 -10.20
C GLN A 245 -5.44 18.47 -10.28
N GLU A 246 -5.03 19.11 -9.19
CA GLU A 246 -3.74 19.82 -9.12
C GLU A 246 -2.56 18.87 -9.37
N MET A 247 -2.57 17.68 -8.77
CA MET A 247 -1.53 16.66 -9.03
C MET A 247 -1.51 16.26 -10.51
N ARG A 248 -2.68 16.05 -11.15
CA ARG A 248 -2.76 15.69 -12.58
C ARG A 248 -2.18 16.78 -13.47
N GLU A 249 -2.48 18.04 -13.18
CA GLU A 249 -1.95 19.19 -13.93
C GLU A 249 -0.43 19.27 -13.80
N ARG A 250 0.10 19.11 -12.58
CA ARG A 250 1.56 19.10 -12.34
C ARG A 250 2.23 17.91 -13.03
N THR A 251 1.58 16.76 -13.09
CA THR A 251 2.13 15.55 -13.73
C THR A 251 1.57 15.32 -15.12
N ALA A 252 1.18 16.37 -15.86
CA ALA A 252 0.69 16.24 -17.22
C ALA A 252 1.72 15.51 -18.12
N GLY A 253 1.23 14.68 -19.05
CA GLY A 253 2.08 13.86 -19.94
C GLY A 253 2.63 12.57 -19.31
N THR A 254 2.66 12.47 -17.98
CA THR A 254 3.10 11.24 -17.28
C THR A 254 2.05 10.14 -17.27
N GLY A 255 0.79 10.47 -17.63
CA GLY A 255 -0.43 9.67 -17.47
C GLY A 255 -0.47 8.79 -16.22
N ALA A 256 -0.06 9.37 -15.10
CA ALA A 256 -0.17 8.79 -13.78
C ALA A 256 -1.62 8.44 -13.41
N SER A 257 -1.80 7.34 -12.67
CA SER A 257 -3.07 7.01 -12.02
C SER A 257 -3.19 7.84 -10.74
N ILE A 258 -3.99 8.91 -10.78
CA ILE A 258 -4.28 9.78 -9.64
C ILE A 258 -5.77 9.70 -9.31
N ARG A 259 -6.10 9.33 -8.07
CA ARG A 259 -7.46 9.07 -7.58
C ARG A 259 -7.67 9.71 -6.21
N THR A 260 -8.92 9.95 -5.82
CA THR A 260 -9.25 10.04 -4.39
C THR A 260 -9.46 8.65 -3.81
N LEU A 261 -9.51 8.50 -2.48
CA LEU A 261 -9.88 7.22 -1.84
C LEU A 261 -11.23 6.71 -2.32
N HIS A 262 -12.24 7.59 -2.36
CA HIS A 262 -13.56 7.28 -2.92
C HIS A 262 -13.48 6.83 -4.38
N SER A 263 -12.69 7.51 -5.22
CA SER A 263 -12.52 7.12 -6.64
C SER A 263 -11.80 5.78 -6.82
N LEU A 264 -10.90 5.41 -5.89
CA LEU A 264 -10.26 4.10 -5.85
C LEU A 264 -11.26 3.02 -5.40
N ALA A 265 -12.02 3.29 -4.34
CA ALA A 265 -13.02 2.38 -3.81
C ALA A 265 -14.15 2.11 -4.82
N LEU A 266 -14.66 3.14 -5.49
CA LEU A 266 -15.61 3.00 -6.58
C LEU A 266 -15.06 2.18 -7.75
N TRP A 267 -13.78 2.36 -8.10
CA TRP A 267 -13.14 1.53 -9.12
C TRP A 267 -13.10 0.06 -8.70
N ILE A 268 -12.80 -0.25 -7.43
CA ILE A 268 -12.85 -1.61 -6.87
C ILE A 268 -14.27 -2.18 -6.95
N CYS A 269 -15.28 -1.42 -6.52
CA CYS A 269 -16.68 -1.83 -6.61
C CYS A 269 -17.10 -2.16 -8.04
N ASN A 270 -16.63 -1.37 -9.01
CA ASN A 270 -16.92 -1.56 -10.43
C ASN A 270 -16.17 -2.74 -11.08
N LEU A 271 -15.18 -3.34 -10.41
CA LEU A 271 -14.60 -4.63 -10.85
C LEU A 271 -15.55 -5.81 -10.61
N ASP A 272 -16.48 -5.68 -9.66
CA ASP A 272 -17.53 -6.66 -9.39
C ASP A 272 -18.75 -6.39 -10.28
N SER A 273 -19.34 -5.21 -10.13
CA SER A 273 -20.55 -4.80 -10.85
C SER A 273 -20.60 -3.28 -10.97
N ARG A 274 -20.99 -2.75 -12.13
CA ARG A 274 -21.15 -1.30 -12.29
C ARG A 274 -22.25 -0.76 -11.37
N ARG A 275 -21.94 0.31 -10.63
CA ARG A 275 -22.85 1.00 -9.70
C ARG A 275 -22.82 2.51 -9.93
N ASP A 276 -23.98 3.14 -9.75
CA ASP A 276 -24.09 4.60 -9.80
C ASP A 276 -23.93 5.19 -8.39
N VAL A 277 -23.46 6.44 -8.31
CA VAL A 277 -23.27 7.13 -7.03
C VAL A 277 -24.44 8.08 -6.79
N ILE A 278 -25.02 8.03 -5.59
CA ILE A 278 -26.13 8.88 -5.16
C ILE A 278 -25.66 9.96 -4.18
N ASP A 279 -26.41 11.05 -4.10
CA ASP A 279 -26.12 12.17 -3.19
C ASP A 279 -26.85 12.05 -1.84
N GLU A 280 -26.63 13.00 -0.95
CA GLU A 280 -27.23 13.02 0.39
C GLU A 280 -28.76 13.21 0.39
N ARG A 281 -29.33 13.77 -0.68
CA ARG A 281 -30.79 13.92 -0.84
C ARG A 281 -31.42 12.57 -1.16
N ASP A 282 -30.77 11.79 -2.01
CA ASP A 282 -31.17 10.42 -2.30
C ASP A 282 -31.03 9.53 -1.05
N GLN A 283 -29.95 9.69 -0.26
CA GLN A 283 -29.79 8.99 1.03
C GLN A 283 -30.97 9.24 1.97
N ARG A 284 -31.39 10.50 2.15
CA ARG A 284 -32.58 10.85 2.95
C ARG A 284 -33.85 10.19 2.41
N THR A 285 -34.00 10.13 1.09
CA THR A 285 -35.16 9.51 0.43
C THR A 285 -35.21 7.99 0.68
N LEU A 286 -34.06 7.34 0.84
CA LEU A 286 -33.98 5.94 1.22
C LEU A 286 -34.27 5.75 2.72
N LEU A 287 -33.68 6.58 3.58
CA LEU A 287 -33.91 6.53 5.03
C LEU A 287 -35.38 6.79 5.41
N ASP A 288 -36.07 7.72 4.76
CA ASP A 288 -37.50 8.01 4.98
C ASP A 288 -38.42 6.78 4.78
N ARG A 289 -37.95 5.74 4.09
CA ARG A 289 -38.67 4.47 3.93
C ARG A 289 -38.46 3.49 5.08
N LEU A 290 -37.40 3.67 5.85
CA LEU A 290 -36.95 2.73 6.87
C LEU A 290 -37.19 3.23 8.28
N ILE A 291 -37.17 4.55 8.49
CA ILE A 291 -37.26 5.14 9.82
C ILE A 291 -38.55 5.95 9.97
N THR A 292 -39.12 5.94 11.18
CA THR A 292 -40.23 6.82 11.54
C THR A 292 -39.73 7.83 12.57
N VAL A 293 -39.56 9.08 12.15
CA VAL A 293 -38.97 10.14 12.98
C VAL A 293 -39.95 11.30 13.19
N ALA A 294 -39.96 11.86 14.40
CA ALA A 294 -40.76 13.03 14.72
C ALA A 294 -40.22 14.27 13.96
N ARG A 295 -41.09 14.97 13.23
CA ARG A 295 -40.70 16.16 12.47
C ARG A 295 -40.79 17.40 13.35
N ILE A 296 -39.65 17.82 13.90
CA ILE A 296 -39.52 19.03 14.72
C ILE A 296 -39.13 20.21 13.83
N PRO A 297 -39.78 21.40 13.94
CA PRO A 297 -39.42 22.57 13.15
C PRO A 297 -37.94 22.95 13.29
N ASN A 298 -37.29 23.30 12.17
CA ASN A 298 -35.87 23.70 12.08
C ASN A 298 -34.85 22.63 12.48
N GLN A 299 -35.24 21.35 12.53
CA GLN A 299 -34.31 20.23 12.72
C GLN A 299 -34.39 19.29 11.52
N ASP A 300 -33.24 18.80 11.06
CA ASP A 300 -33.20 17.71 10.08
C ASP A 300 -33.27 16.38 10.84
N PRO A 301 -34.40 15.67 10.80
CA PRO A 301 -34.57 14.44 11.58
C PRO A 301 -33.75 13.27 11.02
N PHE A 302 -33.17 13.39 9.82
CA PHE A 302 -32.32 12.36 9.22
C PHE A 302 -30.83 12.56 9.52
N GLN A 303 -30.43 13.77 9.92
CA GLN A 303 -29.02 14.10 10.15
C GLN A 303 -28.34 13.16 11.17
N PRO A 304 -28.96 12.83 12.33
CA PRO A 304 -28.38 11.86 13.26
C PRO A 304 -28.13 10.48 12.64
N TYR A 305 -29.05 10.01 11.79
CA TYR A 305 -28.93 8.72 11.12
C TYR A 305 -27.83 8.73 10.04
N LEU A 306 -27.68 9.84 9.31
CA LEU A 306 -26.58 10.01 8.36
C LEU A 306 -25.22 9.97 9.06
N GLU A 307 -25.09 10.64 10.21
CA GLU A 307 -23.88 10.59 11.03
C GLU A 307 -23.60 9.18 11.58
N ALA A 308 -24.64 8.49 12.07
CA ALA A 308 -24.52 7.10 12.52
C ALA A 308 -24.08 6.15 11.40
N LEU A 309 -24.59 6.33 10.17
CA LEU A 309 -24.14 5.60 8.98
C LEU A 309 -22.64 5.84 8.70
N THR A 310 -22.17 7.09 8.85
CA THR A 310 -20.76 7.43 8.68
C THR A 310 -19.90 6.82 9.79
N GLU A 311 -20.34 6.85 11.05
CA GLU A 311 -19.61 6.23 12.17
C GLU A 311 -19.41 4.72 11.96
N VAL A 312 -20.46 3.99 11.57
CA VAL A 312 -20.31 2.55 11.30
C VAL A 312 -19.36 2.31 10.13
N ARG A 313 -19.51 3.04 9.03
CA ARG A 313 -18.82 2.71 7.78
C ARG A 313 -17.39 3.24 7.68
N LEU A 314 -17.11 4.43 8.20
CA LEU A 314 -15.79 5.05 8.13
C LEU A 314 -14.99 4.87 9.41
N ALA A 315 -15.63 4.94 10.58
CA ALA A 315 -14.97 4.68 11.85
C ALA A 315 -14.94 3.18 12.23
N LEU A 316 -15.57 2.31 11.42
CA LEU A 316 -15.60 0.85 11.62
C LEU A 316 -16.13 0.47 13.01
N ARG A 317 -17.25 1.10 13.41
CA ARG A 317 -17.91 0.82 14.70
C ARG A 317 -19.13 -0.07 14.51
N ASP A 318 -19.36 -0.94 15.49
CA ASP A 318 -20.54 -1.81 15.49
C ASP A 318 -21.83 -0.97 15.53
N PRO A 319 -22.84 -1.27 14.69
CA PRO A 319 -24.07 -0.49 14.61
C PRO A 319 -24.88 -0.49 15.93
N GLY A 320 -24.84 -1.57 16.71
CA GLY A 320 -25.48 -1.65 18.02
C GLY A 320 -24.77 -0.79 19.07
N GLU A 321 -23.45 -0.69 19.00
CA GLU A 321 -22.66 0.23 19.84
C GLU A 321 -22.97 1.69 19.49
N VAL A 322 -23.03 2.03 18.20
CA VAL A 322 -23.36 3.39 17.72
C VAL A 322 -24.76 3.80 18.20
N GLU A 323 -25.76 2.93 18.05
CA GLU A 323 -27.12 3.17 18.55
C GLU A 323 -27.12 3.45 20.06
N ALA A 324 -26.47 2.59 20.85
CA ALA A 324 -26.43 2.70 22.30
C ALA A 324 -25.72 3.96 22.81
N VAL A 325 -24.67 4.42 22.12
CA VAL A 325 -23.87 5.60 22.53
C VAL A 325 -24.54 6.90 22.16
N ARG A 326 -25.14 6.99 20.96
CA ARG A 326 -25.72 8.25 20.48
C ARG A 326 -27.05 8.58 21.15
N GLY A 327 -27.92 7.59 21.34
CA GLY A 327 -29.23 7.76 21.98
C GLY A 327 -30.22 8.66 21.23
N ASP A 328 -29.91 9.06 20.00
CA ASP A 328 -30.74 9.90 19.12
C ASP A 328 -31.13 9.20 17.79
N VAL A 329 -30.84 7.90 17.68
CA VAL A 329 -31.05 7.06 16.49
C VAL A 329 -31.68 5.70 16.85
N ASP A 330 -32.84 5.73 17.51
CA ASP A 330 -33.55 4.52 17.95
C ASP A 330 -33.82 3.53 16.80
N GLY A 331 -33.49 2.25 17.00
CA GLY A 331 -33.66 1.19 16.01
C GLY A 331 -32.61 1.18 14.91
N PHE A 332 -31.55 2.00 15.01
CA PHE A 332 -30.53 2.11 13.97
C PHE A 332 -29.82 0.79 13.66
N ALA A 333 -29.57 -0.07 14.65
CA ALA A 333 -28.91 -1.36 14.41
C ALA A 333 -29.72 -2.28 13.47
N GLU A 334 -31.05 -2.20 13.51
CA GLU A 334 -31.93 -2.92 12.58
C GLU A 334 -32.02 -2.23 11.22
N VAL A 335 -32.00 -0.89 11.20
CA VAL A 335 -32.09 -0.06 9.98
C VAL A 335 -30.82 -0.14 9.14
N PHE A 336 -29.64 -0.21 9.76
CA PHE A 336 -28.35 -0.22 9.07
C PHE A 336 -28.25 -1.29 7.97
N PRO A 337 -28.47 -2.60 8.22
CA PRO A 337 -28.43 -3.61 7.16
C PRO A 337 -29.52 -3.39 6.11
N GLN A 338 -30.75 -3.00 6.50
CA GLN A 338 -31.86 -2.75 5.57
C GLN A 338 -31.55 -1.60 4.60
N TYR A 339 -30.92 -0.54 5.09
CA TYR A 339 -30.48 0.59 4.27
C TYR A 339 -29.47 0.13 3.21
N ARG A 340 -28.51 -0.71 3.60
CA ARG A 340 -27.52 -1.26 2.67
C ARG A 340 -28.14 -2.22 1.65
N ASP A 341 -29.13 -3.01 2.06
CA ASP A 341 -29.91 -3.85 1.15
C ASP A 341 -30.62 -3.01 0.07
N LEU A 342 -31.24 -1.89 0.45
CA LEU A 342 -31.85 -0.96 -0.50
C LEU A 342 -30.84 -0.38 -1.50
N LEU A 343 -29.63 -0.03 -1.06
CA LEU A 343 -28.55 0.42 -1.95
C LEU A 343 -28.15 -0.69 -2.94
N ALA A 344 -28.02 -1.92 -2.45
CA ALA A 344 -27.64 -3.08 -3.26
C ALA A 344 -28.71 -3.44 -4.30
N GLU A 345 -29.99 -3.47 -3.93
CA GLU A 345 -31.13 -3.72 -4.82
C GLU A 345 -31.19 -2.72 -5.96
N ARG A 346 -30.94 -1.44 -5.65
CA ARG A 346 -30.93 -0.35 -6.64
C ARG A 346 -29.64 -0.24 -7.42
N ARG A 347 -28.61 -1.02 -7.08
CA ARG A 347 -27.25 -0.96 -7.66
C ARG A 347 -26.64 0.44 -7.57
N VAL A 348 -26.86 1.11 -6.44
CA VAL A 348 -26.27 2.42 -6.14
C VAL A 348 -25.32 2.34 -4.96
N LEU A 349 -24.50 3.36 -4.80
CA LEU A 349 -23.62 3.59 -3.65
C LEU A 349 -23.76 5.05 -3.22
N ASP A 350 -23.81 5.31 -1.92
CA ASP A 350 -23.50 6.65 -1.41
C ASP A 350 -21.98 6.83 -1.27
N PHE A 351 -21.52 7.95 -0.71
CA PHE A 351 -20.08 8.22 -0.57
C PHE A 351 -19.38 7.23 0.36
N ASP A 352 -19.88 7.01 1.56
CA ASP A 352 -19.26 6.11 2.53
C ASP A 352 -19.40 4.65 2.12
N GLU A 353 -20.50 4.28 1.46
CA GLU A 353 -20.74 2.94 0.95
C GLU A 353 -19.73 2.56 -0.14
N GLN A 354 -19.18 3.51 -0.90
CA GLN A 354 -18.09 3.19 -1.85
C GLN A 354 -16.92 2.53 -1.12
N ILE A 355 -16.57 3.04 0.06
CA ILE A 355 -15.42 2.60 0.86
C ILE A 355 -15.77 1.28 1.55
N TYR A 356 -16.91 1.25 2.25
CA TYR A 356 -17.34 0.08 3.00
C TYR A 356 -17.55 -1.15 2.10
N ARG A 357 -18.21 -0.96 0.95
CA ARG A 357 -18.40 -2.04 -0.03
C ARG A 357 -17.08 -2.48 -0.66
N ALA A 358 -16.16 -1.55 -0.93
CA ALA A 358 -14.84 -1.92 -1.44
C ALA A 358 -14.08 -2.79 -0.43
N LEU A 359 -14.16 -2.49 0.87
CA LEU A 359 -13.58 -3.33 1.92
C LEU A 359 -14.17 -4.75 1.89
N GLU A 360 -15.49 -4.90 1.87
CA GLU A 360 -16.15 -6.21 1.77
C GLU A 360 -15.67 -7.01 0.55
N LEU A 361 -15.55 -6.36 -0.61
CA LEU A 361 -15.04 -7.01 -1.83
C LEU A 361 -13.57 -7.42 -1.68
N LEU A 362 -12.73 -6.57 -1.09
CA LEU A 362 -11.34 -6.92 -0.84
C LEU A 362 -11.20 -8.06 0.17
N LEU A 363 -12.14 -8.22 1.09
CA LEU A 363 -12.13 -9.28 2.10
C LEU A 363 -12.64 -10.63 1.55
N THR A 364 -13.64 -10.60 0.68
CA THR A 364 -14.37 -11.80 0.20
C THR A 364 -13.97 -12.26 -1.21
N ARG A 365 -13.37 -11.39 -2.03
CA ARG A 365 -13.06 -11.66 -3.46
C ARG A 365 -11.56 -11.55 -3.76
N PRO A 366 -10.80 -12.66 -3.64
CA PRO A 366 -9.36 -12.67 -3.91
C PRO A 366 -8.97 -12.29 -5.34
N ASP A 367 -9.86 -12.49 -6.31
CA ASP A 367 -9.67 -12.05 -7.69
C ASP A 367 -9.70 -10.52 -7.81
N ILE A 368 -10.63 -9.85 -7.12
CA ILE A 368 -10.71 -8.39 -7.06
C ILE A 368 -9.56 -7.83 -6.24
N ARG A 369 -9.28 -8.42 -5.07
CA ARG A 369 -8.16 -8.03 -4.21
C ARG A 369 -6.83 -8.03 -4.96
N ARG A 370 -6.52 -9.09 -5.71
CA ARG A 370 -5.28 -9.15 -6.51
C ARG A 370 -5.18 -8.04 -7.57
N ARG A 371 -6.29 -7.66 -8.21
CA ARG A 371 -6.31 -6.53 -9.17
C ARG A 371 -6.07 -5.19 -8.47
N ALA A 372 -6.68 -4.99 -7.32
CA ALA A 372 -6.45 -3.80 -6.51
C ALA A 372 -5.00 -3.73 -6.01
N GLN A 373 -4.45 -4.85 -5.55
CA GLN A 373 -3.06 -4.97 -5.11
C GLN A 373 -2.06 -4.73 -6.23
N GLN A 374 -2.38 -5.12 -7.46
CA GLN A 374 -1.55 -4.80 -8.61
C GLN A 374 -1.39 -3.28 -8.78
N VAL A 375 -2.49 -2.53 -8.88
CA VAL A 375 -2.45 -1.05 -9.04
C VAL A 375 -1.96 -0.31 -7.80
N GLY A 376 -2.01 -0.97 -6.64
CA GLY A 376 -1.52 -0.52 -5.35
C GLY A 376 -0.13 -1.00 -4.99
N THR A 377 0.61 -1.62 -5.93
CA THR A 377 1.96 -2.13 -5.69
C THR A 377 2.88 -1.03 -5.15
N HIS A 378 2.75 0.17 -5.72
CA HIS A 378 3.24 1.43 -5.17
C HIS A 378 2.04 2.36 -4.94
N LEU A 379 1.83 2.77 -3.69
CA LEU A 379 0.71 3.62 -3.31
C LEU A 379 1.22 4.89 -2.65
N LEU A 380 1.01 6.04 -3.30
CA LEU A 380 1.40 7.34 -2.78
C LEU A 380 0.16 7.95 -2.13
N VAL A 381 0.21 8.24 -0.84
CA VAL A 381 -0.98 8.69 -0.10
C VAL A 381 -0.74 10.07 0.48
N ASP A 382 -1.58 11.01 0.09
CA ASP A 382 -1.58 12.39 0.56
C ASP A 382 -2.53 12.58 1.76
N GLU A 383 -2.23 13.58 2.61
CA GLU A 383 -2.97 13.88 3.86
C GLU A 383 -3.17 12.63 4.73
N PHE A 384 -2.09 11.89 4.97
CA PHE A 384 -2.17 10.62 5.69
C PHE A 384 -2.71 10.76 7.14
N GLN A 385 -2.59 11.94 7.74
CA GLN A 385 -3.15 12.22 9.07
C GLN A 385 -4.69 12.26 9.09
N ASP A 386 -5.33 12.46 7.93
CA ASP A 386 -6.79 12.58 7.81
C ASP A 386 -7.47 11.24 7.49
N LEU A 387 -6.73 10.12 7.57
CA LEU A 387 -7.31 8.80 7.34
C LEU A 387 -8.20 8.38 8.52
N THR A 388 -9.38 7.85 8.18
CA THR A 388 -10.26 7.13 9.10
C THR A 388 -9.83 5.66 9.21
N PRO A 389 -10.33 4.89 10.21
CA PRO A 389 -10.13 3.43 10.30
C PRO A 389 -10.37 2.69 8.98
N ALA A 390 -11.49 2.97 8.30
CA ALA A 390 -11.83 2.34 7.03
C ALA A 390 -10.86 2.71 5.91
N PHE A 391 -10.41 3.97 5.85
CA PHE A 391 -9.43 4.41 4.86
C PHE A 391 -8.08 3.75 5.07
N LEU A 392 -7.61 3.62 6.31
CA LEU A 392 -6.37 2.94 6.62
C LEU A 392 -6.44 1.46 6.24
N LEU A 393 -7.53 0.77 6.60
CA LEU A 393 -7.74 -0.62 6.22
C LEU A 393 -7.75 -0.80 4.69
N LEU A 394 -8.42 0.10 3.97
CA LEU A 394 -8.44 0.10 2.50
C LEU A 394 -7.03 0.25 1.92
N VAL A 395 -6.28 1.24 2.38
CA VAL A 395 -4.88 1.48 1.96
C VAL A 395 -4.03 0.23 2.20
N ARG A 396 -4.17 -0.43 3.36
CA ARG A 396 -3.39 -1.63 3.68
C ARG A 396 -3.76 -2.85 2.85
N LEU A 397 -5.05 -3.09 2.61
CA LEU A 397 -5.50 -4.20 1.77
C LEU A 397 -5.07 -4.03 0.32
N VAL A 398 -5.08 -2.79 -0.18
CA VAL A 398 -4.61 -2.41 -1.52
C VAL A 398 -3.09 -2.43 -1.65
N ALA A 399 -2.34 -2.02 -0.62
CA ALA A 399 -0.88 -2.03 -0.67
C ALA A 399 -0.27 -3.43 -0.42
N GLY A 400 -1.04 -4.36 0.17
CA GLY A 400 -0.58 -5.72 0.40
C GLY A 400 -0.28 -6.48 -0.91
N PRO A 401 0.53 -7.54 -0.88
CA PRO A 401 1.33 -8.01 0.26
C PRO A 401 2.69 -7.29 0.41
N SER A 402 3.08 -6.44 -0.56
CA SER A 402 4.39 -5.76 -0.59
C SER A 402 4.48 -4.56 0.34
N MET A 403 3.36 -3.89 0.63
CA MET A 403 3.24 -2.75 1.54
C MET A 403 4.11 -1.54 1.15
N GLN A 404 4.31 -1.28 -0.15
CA GLN A 404 5.11 -0.13 -0.60
C GLN A 404 4.27 1.17 -0.62
N VAL A 405 3.97 1.67 0.58
CA VAL A 405 3.24 2.92 0.77
C VAL A 405 4.20 4.08 0.97
N PHE A 406 4.01 5.15 0.20
CA PHE A 406 4.69 6.43 0.37
C PHE A 406 3.67 7.42 0.95
N ALA A 407 3.64 7.52 2.28
CA ALA A 407 2.67 8.32 3.01
C ALA A 407 3.23 9.71 3.30
N VAL A 408 2.46 10.74 2.97
CA VAL A 408 2.85 12.13 3.19
C VAL A 408 1.75 12.84 3.98
N GLY A 409 2.14 13.53 5.05
CA GLY A 409 1.19 14.21 5.92
C GLY A 409 1.87 15.07 6.98
N ASP A 410 1.03 15.70 7.78
CA ASP A 410 1.44 16.50 8.94
C ASP A 410 0.47 16.26 10.09
N ASP A 411 0.94 15.60 11.15
CA ASP A 411 0.14 15.26 12.33
C ASP A 411 -0.41 16.52 13.03
N ASP A 412 0.28 17.66 12.91
CA ASP A 412 -0.17 18.94 13.46
C ASP A 412 -1.33 19.56 12.64
N GLN A 413 -1.71 18.98 11.49
CA GLN A 413 -2.80 19.46 10.61
C GLN A 413 -4.06 18.57 10.64
N THR A 414 -4.17 17.65 11.60
CA THR A 414 -5.37 16.80 11.71
C THR A 414 -6.56 17.59 12.21
N ILE A 415 -7.55 17.87 11.35
CA ILE A 415 -8.74 18.67 11.70
C ILE A 415 -10.06 17.94 11.48
N TYR A 416 -10.02 16.71 10.94
CA TYR A 416 -11.20 15.91 10.60
C TYR A 416 -11.56 14.84 11.65
N SER A 417 -11.16 15.03 12.91
CA SER A 417 -11.39 14.02 13.96
C SER A 417 -12.85 13.72 14.25
N TYR A 418 -13.77 14.64 13.93
CA TYR A 418 -15.21 14.41 14.02
C TYR A 418 -15.69 13.29 13.06
N ALA A 419 -14.95 13.00 11.99
CA ALA A 419 -15.22 11.91 11.06
C ALA A 419 -14.43 10.63 11.39
N GLY A 420 -13.77 10.57 12.56
CA GLY A 420 -12.95 9.45 12.99
C GLY A 420 -11.49 9.50 12.50
N ALA A 421 -11.04 10.59 11.89
CA ALA A 421 -9.64 10.77 11.52
C ALA A 421 -8.74 10.96 12.76
N THR A 422 -7.56 10.34 12.76
CA THR A 422 -6.62 10.43 13.88
C THR A 422 -5.17 10.66 13.41
N PRO A 423 -4.40 11.54 14.07
CA PRO A 423 -2.97 11.69 13.80
C PRO A 423 -2.17 10.42 14.11
N ASP A 424 -2.72 9.50 14.92
CA ASP A 424 -2.05 8.27 15.38
C ASP A 424 -1.53 7.42 14.23
N TYR A 425 -2.22 7.43 13.09
CA TYR A 425 -1.79 6.67 11.92
C TYR A 425 -0.49 7.19 11.32
N LEU A 426 -0.26 8.50 11.40
CA LEU A 426 0.98 9.10 10.98
C LEU A 426 2.04 9.05 12.09
N VAL A 427 1.66 9.21 13.35
CA VAL A 427 2.57 9.16 14.52
C VAL A 427 3.14 7.75 14.71
N ASP A 428 2.28 6.73 14.72
CA ASP A 428 2.63 5.32 14.93
C ASP A 428 2.80 4.56 13.61
N PHE A 429 3.31 5.23 12.57
CA PHE A 429 3.37 4.68 11.21
C PHE A 429 4.01 3.29 11.11
N ASP A 430 5.04 3.00 11.91
CA ASP A 430 5.74 1.70 11.93
C ASP A 430 4.84 0.54 12.38
N ARG A 431 3.79 0.81 13.17
CA ARG A 431 2.78 -0.19 13.52
C ARG A 431 2.01 -0.64 12.27
N TRP A 432 1.71 0.29 11.38
CA TRP A 432 0.87 0.06 10.21
C TRP A 432 1.67 -0.42 9.00
N PHE A 433 2.90 0.07 8.85
CA PHE A 433 3.83 -0.27 7.78
C PHE A 433 5.23 -0.59 8.34
N PRO A 434 5.42 -1.80 8.91
CA PRO A 434 6.68 -2.16 9.54
C PRO A 434 7.88 -2.11 8.58
N GLY A 435 8.98 -1.52 9.06
CA GLY A 435 10.20 -1.33 8.28
C GLY A 435 10.18 -0.09 7.39
N ALA A 436 9.34 0.90 7.72
CA ALA A 436 9.26 2.16 7.00
C ALA A 436 10.54 2.99 7.15
N ALA A 437 10.92 3.68 6.07
CA ALA A 437 11.83 4.80 6.16
C ALA A 437 11.08 6.05 6.64
N HIS A 438 11.80 6.99 7.27
CA HIS A 438 11.24 8.28 7.68
C HIS A 438 12.04 9.42 7.06
N HIS A 439 11.31 10.35 6.44
CA HIS A 439 11.85 11.58 5.91
C HIS A 439 11.09 12.74 6.53
N ALA A 440 11.79 13.82 6.86
CA ALA A 440 11.20 15.05 7.36
C ALA A 440 11.54 16.18 6.39
N LEU A 441 10.54 16.97 6.02
CA LEU A 441 10.75 18.22 5.30
C LEU A 441 10.86 19.33 6.35
N GLU A 442 11.97 20.06 6.38
CA GLU A 442 12.25 21.01 7.46
C GLU A 442 12.02 22.46 7.05
N VAL A 443 11.98 22.74 5.74
CA VAL A 443 11.96 24.12 5.24
C VAL A 443 10.55 24.52 4.82
N ASN A 444 10.03 25.59 5.41
CA ASN A 444 8.79 26.25 4.99
C ASN A 444 9.12 27.33 3.94
N TYR A 445 8.55 27.19 2.75
CA TYR A 445 8.75 28.12 1.62
C TYR A 445 7.59 29.09 1.41
N ARG A 446 6.59 29.09 2.32
CA ARG A 446 5.34 29.84 2.18
C ARG A 446 5.32 31.10 3.06
N CYS A 447 5.88 31.03 4.26
CA CYS A 447 5.68 32.01 5.32
C CYS A 447 7.01 32.64 5.76
N PRO A 448 6.99 33.93 6.18
CA PRO A 448 8.17 34.59 6.71
C PRO A 448 8.56 34.01 8.10
N PRO A 449 9.82 34.21 8.54
CA PRO A 449 10.34 33.67 9.80
C PRO A 449 9.43 33.92 11.02
N GLU A 450 8.89 35.13 11.17
CA GLU A 450 8.09 35.51 12.33
C GLU A 450 6.78 34.71 12.42
N VAL A 451 6.19 34.35 11.28
CA VAL A 451 4.98 33.52 11.21
C VAL A 451 5.32 32.07 11.53
N VAL A 452 6.44 31.56 11.02
CA VAL A 452 6.91 30.20 11.30
C VAL A 452 7.22 30.05 12.79
N ASP A 453 7.93 30.99 13.40
CA ASP A 453 8.29 30.97 14.82
C ASP A 453 7.05 31.00 15.72
N ALA A 454 6.06 31.83 15.40
CA ALA A 454 4.79 31.88 16.12
C ALA A 454 4.03 30.55 16.02
N ALA A 455 3.99 29.94 14.82
CA ALA A 455 3.34 28.65 14.62
C ALA A 455 4.06 27.53 15.40
N VAL A 456 5.39 27.45 15.33
CA VAL A 456 6.20 26.47 16.08
C VAL A 456 5.98 26.62 17.59
N SER A 457 5.95 27.85 18.10
CA SER A 457 5.68 28.14 19.51
C SER A 457 4.29 27.63 19.95
N LEU A 458 3.25 27.89 19.14
CA LEU A 458 1.91 27.39 19.41
C LEU A 458 1.88 25.85 19.41
N LEU A 459 2.40 25.22 18.35
CA LEU A 459 2.43 23.76 18.19
C LEU A 459 3.23 23.06 19.30
N GLY A 460 4.21 23.74 19.92
CA GLY A 460 4.97 23.23 21.05
C GLY A 460 4.14 22.88 22.30
N HIS A 461 2.88 23.33 22.37
CA HIS A 461 1.96 23.00 23.46
C HIS A 461 1.28 21.62 23.28
N ASN A 462 1.29 21.05 22.06
CA ASN A 462 0.72 19.75 21.78
C ASN A 462 1.58 18.63 22.38
N ARG A 463 0.95 17.67 23.07
CA ARG A 463 1.65 16.56 23.75
C ARG A 463 1.83 15.32 22.87
N HIS A 464 0.91 15.11 21.92
CA HIS A 464 0.90 13.95 21.04
C HIS A 464 1.16 14.42 19.61
N ARG A 465 2.43 14.39 19.21
CA ARG A 465 2.91 14.86 17.91
C ARG A 465 4.26 14.23 17.56
N VAL A 466 4.60 14.23 16.29
CA VAL A 466 5.96 13.92 15.84
C VAL A 466 6.86 15.13 16.12
N PRO A 467 7.96 14.97 16.88
CA PRO A 467 8.95 16.03 17.03
C PRO A 467 9.54 16.38 15.66
N LYS A 468 9.39 17.63 15.23
CA LYS A 468 9.83 18.10 13.92
C LYS A 468 10.44 19.49 13.99
N THR A 469 11.47 19.71 13.17
CA THR A 469 12.11 21.01 12.97
C THR A 469 11.42 21.73 11.82
N ILE A 470 11.05 23.00 12.00
CA ILE A 470 10.47 23.84 10.95
C ILE A 470 11.28 25.13 10.89
N ARG A 471 11.87 25.42 9.74
CA ARG A 471 12.68 26.61 9.45
C ARG A 471 12.03 27.39 8.34
N ALA A 472 12.01 28.72 8.42
CA ALA A 472 11.65 29.53 7.27
C ALA A 472 12.78 29.48 6.23
N GLY A 473 12.44 29.15 4.99
CA GLY A 473 13.34 29.23 3.84
C GLY A 473 13.03 30.45 2.98
N LEU A 474 14.03 30.95 2.26
CA LEU A 474 13.83 31.99 1.25
C LEU A 474 13.21 31.35 0.00
N ALA A 475 12.20 32.01 -0.60
CA ALA A 475 11.51 31.49 -1.79
C ALA A 475 12.47 31.23 -2.98
N ASP A 476 13.60 31.94 -3.06
CA ASP A 476 14.61 31.80 -4.12
C ASP A 476 15.44 30.50 -4.01
N GLU A 477 15.51 29.88 -2.83
CA GLU A 477 16.22 28.59 -2.64
C GLU A 477 15.39 27.38 -3.13
N ALA A 478 14.10 27.55 -3.40
CA ALA A 478 13.24 26.49 -3.94
C ALA A 478 13.32 26.33 -5.48
N ALA A 479 13.96 27.30 -6.15
CA ALA A 479 14.10 27.36 -7.61
C ALA A 479 15.55 27.15 -8.09
N SER A 480 16.49 27.01 -7.16
CA SER A 480 17.91 26.67 -7.40
C SER A 480 18.12 25.18 -7.19
#